data_AF-B0JZ43-F1
#
_entry.id   AF-B0JZ43-F1
#
_cell.length_a   1.000
_cell.length_b   1.000
_cell.length_c   1.000
_cell.angle_alpha   90.00
_cell.angle_beta   90.00
_cell.angle_gamma   90.00
#
_symmetry.space_group_name_H-M   'P 1'
#
loop_
_entity.id
_entity.type
_entity.pdbx_description
1 polymer ?
#
loop_
_entity_poly.entity_id
_entity_poly.type
_entity_poly.pdbx_seq_one_letter_code
_entity_poly.pdbx_strand_id
1 'polypeptide(L)'
;MGLQPLEFSDCYLDSPWLRERIRAHEAELDRTNRFIKDLLKDGKNLIAATKSLSNAQRKFANSLRDFKFEFIGDAETDDERCIDASLQEFSTFLQNLEEQREIMALNVNETLIKPLERFRKEQLGAVKELKKKKK
;
A
#
# COMPACT_ATOMS: atom_id res chain seq x y z
N MET A 1 -10.43 11.57 -25.95
CA MET A 1 -9.62 12.75 -26.33
C MET A 1 -9.14 13.45 -25.07
N GLY A 2 -7.88 13.89 -25.01
CA GLY A 2 -7.28 14.52 -23.83
C GLY A 2 -7.65 16.00 -23.66
N LEU A 3 -7.24 16.59 -22.55
CA LEU A 3 -7.40 18.03 -22.29
C LEU A 3 -6.48 18.84 -23.20
N GLN A 4 -7.01 19.90 -23.79
CA GLN A 4 -6.23 20.79 -24.66
C GLN A 4 -5.34 21.73 -23.81
N PRO A 5 -4.12 22.09 -24.22
CA PRO A 5 -3.15 22.90 -23.43
C PRO A 5 -3.58 24.35 -23.13
N LEU A 6 -3.61 24.78 -21.88
CA LEU A 6 -3.96 26.18 -21.54
C LEU A 6 -2.82 27.13 -21.93
N GLU A 7 -3.07 28.06 -22.85
CA GLU A 7 -2.09 29.04 -23.33
C GLU A 7 -2.22 30.38 -22.60
N PHE A 8 -1.08 30.96 -22.19
CA PHE A 8 -1.07 32.26 -21.52
C PHE A 8 -1.54 33.41 -22.43
N SER A 9 -1.30 33.29 -23.74
CA SER A 9 -1.76 34.25 -24.74
C SER A 9 -3.28 34.34 -24.80
N ASP A 10 -4.01 33.30 -24.41
CA ASP A 10 -5.48 33.33 -24.47
C ASP A 10 -6.08 34.09 -23.28
N CYS A 11 -5.30 34.30 -22.20
CA CYS A 11 -5.79 34.87 -20.95
C CYS A 11 -6.27 36.31 -21.09
N TYR A 12 -5.68 37.14 -21.98
CA TYR A 12 -6.09 38.54 -22.12
C TYR A 12 -7.47 38.68 -22.78
N LEU A 13 -7.88 37.70 -23.60
CA LEU A 13 -9.17 37.70 -24.29
C LEU A 13 -10.31 37.20 -23.39
N ASP A 14 -9.97 36.43 -22.36
CA ASP A 14 -10.93 35.79 -21.44
C ASP A 14 -12.14 35.17 -22.17
N SER A 15 -11.84 34.47 -23.27
CA SER A 15 -12.87 33.97 -24.18
C SER A 15 -13.74 32.90 -23.50
N PRO A 16 -15.01 32.75 -23.90
CA PRO A 16 -15.87 31.68 -23.39
C PRO A 16 -15.24 30.28 -23.56
N TRP A 17 -14.53 30.08 -24.66
CA TRP A 17 -13.82 28.83 -24.95
C TRP A 17 -12.65 28.58 -23.99
N LEU A 18 -11.84 29.60 -23.68
CA LEU A 18 -10.79 29.49 -22.67
C LEU A 18 -11.37 29.11 -21.30
N ARG A 19 -12.46 29.78 -20.89
CA ARG A 19 -13.15 29.49 -19.62
C ARG A 19 -13.64 28.05 -19.56
N GLU A 20 -14.19 27.52 -20.66
CA GLU A 20 -14.63 26.14 -20.74
C GLU A 20 -13.47 25.14 -20.61
N ARG A 21 -12.33 25.42 -21.26
CA ARG A 21 -11.11 24.62 -21.09
C ARG A 21 -10.61 24.63 -19.66
N ILE A 22 -10.55 25.80 -19.03
CA ILE A 22 -10.17 25.92 -17.61
C ILE A 22 -11.10 25.06 -16.74
N ARG A 23 -12.43 25.15 -16.93
CA ARG A 23 -13.38 24.31 -16.19
C ARG A 23 -13.15 22.82 -16.40
N ALA A 24 -12.81 22.39 -17.62
CA ALA A 24 -12.48 20.99 -17.89
C ALA A 24 -11.22 20.52 -17.13
N HIS A 25 -10.16 21.34 -17.13
CA HIS A 25 -8.94 21.07 -16.35
C HIS A 25 -9.22 21.02 -14.84
N GLU A 26 -10.04 21.95 -14.34
CA GLU A 26 -10.45 21.98 -12.94
C GLU A 26 -11.26 20.74 -12.53
N ALA A 27 -12.18 20.30 -13.38
CA ALA A 27 -12.98 19.10 -13.16
C ALA A 27 -12.08 17.84 -13.10
N GLU A 28 -11.09 17.75 -14.00
CA GLU A 28 -10.15 16.64 -14.01
C GLU A 28 -9.22 16.63 -12.80
N LEU A 29 -8.76 17.81 -12.34
CA LEU A 29 -8.00 17.94 -11.10
C LEU A 29 -8.81 17.44 -9.89
N ASP A 30 -10.09 17.82 -9.80
CA ASP A 30 -10.95 17.36 -8.70
C ASP A 30 -11.22 15.86 -8.76
N ARG A 31 -11.40 15.30 -9.96
CA ARG A 31 -11.54 13.85 -10.19
C ARG A 31 -10.28 13.11 -9.77
N THR A 32 -9.12 13.56 -10.25
CA THR A 32 -7.80 12.99 -9.93
C THR A 32 -7.54 13.02 -8.42
N ASN A 33 -7.85 14.13 -7.75
CA ASN A 33 -7.68 14.23 -6.29
C ASN A 33 -8.58 13.25 -5.51
N ARG A 34 -9.82 13.01 -5.96
CA ARG A 34 -10.70 12.00 -5.36
C ARG A 34 -10.14 10.60 -5.59
N PHE A 35 -9.79 10.29 -6.84
CA PHE A 35 -9.22 8.99 -7.20
C PHE A 35 -7.96 8.66 -6.39
N ILE A 36 -7.01 9.59 -6.30
CA ILE A 36 -5.77 9.39 -5.50
C ILE A 36 -6.10 9.21 -4.01
N LYS A 37 -7.10 9.91 -3.48
CA LYS A 37 -7.54 9.70 -2.08
C LYS A 37 -8.01 8.27 -1.85
N ASP A 38 -8.82 7.74 -2.76
CA ASP A 38 -9.37 6.39 -2.65
C ASP A 38 -8.28 5.35 -2.87
N LEU A 39 -7.40 5.55 -3.84
CA LEU A 39 -6.24 4.69 -4.08
C LEU A 39 -5.31 4.62 -2.85
N LEU A 40 -5.05 5.76 -2.19
CA LEU A 40 -4.28 5.79 -0.94
C LEU A 40 -4.98 5.03 0.19
N LYS A 41 -6.31 5.11 0.28
CA LYS A 41 -7.10 4.35 1.26
C LYS A 41 -6.96 2.85 1.01
N ASP A 42 -7.11 2.43 -0.24
CA ASP A 42 -7.00 1.02 -0.62
C ASP A 42 -5.59 0.49 -0.39
N GLY A 43 -4.55 1.26 -0.74
CA GLY A 43 -3.15 0.89 -0.47
C GLY A 43 -2.86 0.73 1.03
N LYS A 44 -3.39 1.61 1.88
CA LYS A 44 -3.26 1.48 3.34
C LYS A 44 -3.99 0.25 3.89
N ASN A 45 -5.19 -0.02 3.39
CA ASN A 45 -5.95 -1.21 3.78
C ASN A 45 -5.22 -2.50 3.37
N LEU A 46 -4.62 -2.51 2.18
CA LEU A 46 -3.79 -3.63 1.72
C LEU A 46 -2.60 -3.87 2.66
N ILE A 47 -1.85 -2.81 3.02
CA ILE A 47 -0.73 -2.93 3.97
C ILE A 47 -1.21 -3.46 5.33
N ALA A 48 -2.35 -2.99 5.83
CA ALA A 48 -2.91 -3.46 7.10
C ALA A 48 -3.31 -4.94 7.03
N ALA A 49 -3.96 -5.38 5.95
CA ALA A 49 -4.31 -6.79 5.73
C ALA A 49 -3.06 -7.68 5.65
N THR A 50 -2.03 -7.24 4.91
CA THR A 50 -0.74 -7.91 4.83
C THR A 50 -0.10 -8.09 6.20
N LYS A 51 -0.12 -7.05 7.06
CA LYS A 51 0.38 -7.15 8.44
C LYS A 51 -0.40 -8.16 9.28
N SER A 52 -1.73 -8.19 9.14
CA SER A 52 -2.56 -9.17 9.86
C SER A 52 -2.23 -10.60 9.42
N LEU A 53 -2.04 -10.82 8.12
CA LEU A 53 -1.61 -12.10 7.57
C LEU A 53 -0.23 -12.49 8.11
N SER A 54 0.73 -11.57 8.10
CA SER A 54 2.07 -11.81 8.66
C SER A 54 2.03 -12.23 10.13
N ASN A 55 1.22 -11.56 10.94
CA ASN A 55 1.07 -11.90 12.34
C ASN A 55 0.47 -13.31 12.52
N ALA A 56 -0.52 -13.67 11.72
CA ALA A 56 -1.10 -15.01 11.74
C ALA A 56 -0.09 -16.08 11.32
N GLN A 57 0.70 -15.83 10.26
CA GLN A 57 1.72 -16.76 9.79
C GLN A 57 2.86 -16.92 10.80
N ARG A 58 3.33 -15.84 11.44
CA ARG A 58 4.32 -15.91 12.53
C ARG A 58 3.81 -16.69 13.73
N LYS A 59 2.55 -16.49 14.12
CA LYS A 59 1.94 -17.26 15.21
C LYS A 59 1.86 -18.75 14.87
N PHE A 60 1.51 -19.07 13.63
CA PHE A 60 1.47 -20.46 13.16
C PHE A 60 2.87 -21.08 13.12
N ALA A 61 3.87 -20.36 12.61
CA ALA A 61 5.28 -20.77 12.66
C ALA A 61 5.73 -21.09 14.09
N ASN A 62 5.42 -20.21 15.06
CA ASN A 62 5.73 -20.47 16.47
C ASN A 62 5.02 -21.73 16.99
N SER A 63 3.76 -21.97 16.60
CA SER A 63 3.02 -23.17 17.01
C SER A 63 3.66 -24.46 16.46
N LEU A 64 4.21 -24.41 15.25
CA LEU A 64 4.97 -25.52 14.65
C LEU A 64 6.30 -25.73 15.37
N ARG A 65 6.99 -24.64 15.72
CA ARG A 65 8.26 -24.67 16.45
C ARG A 65 8.11 -25.20 17.88
N ASP A 66 7.01 -24.87 18.52
CA ASP A 66 6.76 -25.20 19.92
C ASP A 66 6.06 -26.58 20.06
N PHE A 67 5.65 -27.18 18.93
CA PHE A 67 5.13 -28.54 18.91
C PHE A 67 6.20 -29.52 19.40
N LYS A 68 5.81 -30.43 20.29
CA LYS A 68 6.63 -31.52 20.78
C LYS A 68 5.76 -32.75 20.94
N PHE A 69 6.25 -33.91 20.51
CA PHE A 69 5.58 -35.16 20.83
C PHE A 69 5.70 -35.46 22.33
N GLU A 70 4.64 -36.04 22.89
CA GLU A 70 4.78 -36.87 24.08
C GLU A 70 5.21 -38.25 23.59
N PHE A 71 6.46 -38.61 23.84
CA PHE A 71 7.02 -39.89 23.38
C PHE A 71 6.34 -41.06 24.08
N ILE A 72 6.10 -42.15 23.33
CA ILE A 72 5.51 -43.37 23.87
C ILE A 72 6.64 -44.35 24.27
N GLY A 73 6.75 -44.65 25.56
CA GLY A 73 7.78 -45.55 26.09
C GLY A 73 9.00 -44.80 26.61
N ASP A 74 10.17 -45.46 26.64
CA ASP A 74 11.35 -44.95 27.33
C ASP A 74 12.33 -44.18 26.41
N ALA A 75 12.03 -44.08 25.12
CA ALA A 75 12.88 -43.41 24.13
C ALA A 75 12.06 -42.87 22.94
N GLU A 76 12.57 -41.81 22.31
CA GLU A 76 12.03 -41.22 21.09
C GLU A 76 12.36 -42.09 19.86
N THR A 77 11.38 -42.28 18.98
CA THR A 77 11.50 -43.03 17.72
C THR A 77 12.07 -42.18 16.59
N ASP A 78 12.63 -42.83 15.56
CA ASP A 78 13.15 -42.12 14.38
C ASP A 78 12.06 -41.34 13.62
N ASP A 79 10.82 -41.84 13.62
CA ASP A 79 9.68 -41.16 13.00
C ASP A 79 9.29 -39.88 13.77
N GLU A 80 9.27 -39.92 15.11
CA GLU A 80 9.01 -38.74 15.95
C GLU A 80 10.07 -37.67 15.73
N ARG A 81 11.36 -38.05 15.65
CA ARG A 81 12.46 -37.13 15.32
C ARG A 81 12.31 -36.52 13.94
N CYS A 82 11.91 -37.33 12.96
CA CYS A 82 11.71 -36.89 11.59
C CYS A 82 10.57 -35.86 11.48
N ILE A 83 9.46 -36.12 12.18
CA ILE A 83 8.32 -35.20 12.19
C ILE A 83 8.68 -33.91 12.94
N ASP A 84 9.32 -33.98 14.12
CA ASP A 84 9.75 -32.78 14.85
C ASP A 84 10.67 -31.90 13.98
N ALA A 85 11.70 -32.51 13.37
CA ALA A 85 12.59 -31.80 12.45
C ALA A 85 11.84 -31.15 11.28
N SER A 86 10.87 -31.85 10.69
CA SER A 86 10.06 -31.32 9.58
C SER A 86 9.23 -30.09 9.99
N LEU A 87 8.66 -30.09 11.20
CA LEU A 87 7.89 -28.96 11.73
C LEU A 87 8.79 -27.76 12.05
N GLN A 88 9.99 -28.00 12.59
CA GLN A 88 11.00 -26.96 12.82
C GLN A 88 11.46 -26.31 11.51
N GLU A 89 11.71 -27.11 10.47
CA GLU A 89 12.07 -26.59 9.15
C GLU A 89 10.95 -25.74 8.55
N PHE A 90 9.70 -26.21 8.63
CA PHE A 90 8.56 -25.47 8.09
C PHE A 90 8.30 -24.16 8.86
N SER A 91 8.47 -24.18 10.19
CA SER A 91 8.46 -22.96 11.01
C SER A 91 9.50 -21.95 10.53
N THR A 92 10.75 -22.39 10.35
CA THR A 92 11.86 -21.54 9.90
C THR A 92 11.59 -20.94 8.53
N PHE A 93 11.07 -21.75 7.60
CA PHE A 93 10.65 -21.29 6.28
C PHE A 93 9.59 -20.17 6.38
N LEU A 94 8.55 -20.35 7.19
CA LEU A 94 7.51 -19.33 7.37
C LEU A 94 8.04 -18.05 8.01
N GLN A 95 8.97 -18.14 8.98
CA GLN A 95 9.59 -16.96 9.57
C GLN A 95 10.36 -16.15 8.53
N ASN A 96 11.22 -16.81 7.75
CA ASN A 96 11.99 -16.17 6.67
C ASN A 96 11.07 -15.50 5.63
N LEU A 97 9.98 -16.18 5.25
CA LEU A 97 9.00 -15.63 4.31
C LEU A 97 8.37 -14.34 4.86
N GLU A 98 8.01 -14.32 6.15
CA GLU A 98 7.40 -13.15 6.77
C GLU A 98 8.36 -12.01 7.05
N GLU A 99 9.67 -12.26 7.18
CA GLU A 99 10.67 -11.19 7.16
C GLU A 99 10.72 -10.50 5.80
N GLN A 100 10.73 -11.28 4.71
CA GLN A 100 10.71 -10.71 3.36
C GLN A 100 9.42 -9.94 3.06
N ARG A 101 8.27 -10.45 3.55
CA ARG A 101 6.99 -9.76 3.40
C ARG A 101 6.97 -8.42 4.14
N GLU A 102 7.59 -8.33 5.31
CA GLU A 102 7.72 -7.08 6.06
C GLU A 102 8.57 -6.04 5.32
N ILE A 103 9.71 -6.46 4.75
CA ILE A 103 10.56 -5.60 3.91
C ILE A 103 9.77 -5.07 2.71
N MET A 104 9.03 -5.95 2.03
CA MET A 104 8.18 -5.55 0.91
C MET A 104 7.12 -4.51 1.33
N ALA A 105 6.45 -4.72 2.47
CA ALA A 105 5.46 -3.78 2.97
C ALA A 105 6.05 -2.40 3.29
N LEU A 106 7.26 -2.35 3.86
CA LEU A 106 8.00 -1.11 4.09
C LEU A 106 8.33 -0.42 2.76
N ASN A 107 8.84 -1.16 1.78
CA ASN A 107 9.17 -0.63 0.46
C ASN A 107 7.95 -0.03 -0.24
N VAL A 108 6.78 -0.69 -0.20
CA VAL A 108 5.54 -0.15 -0.78
C VAL A 108 5.14 1.15 -0.07
N ASN A 109 5.29 1.22 1.25
CA ASN A 109 4.98 2.43 1.99
C ASN A 109 5.88 3.61 1.59
N GLU A 110 7.19 3.38 1.46
CA GLU A 110 8.17 4.43 1.11
C GLU A 110 8.15 4.83 -0.36
N THR A 111 7.96 3.88 -1.27
CA THR A 111 8.08 4.11 -2.72
C THR A 111 6.77 4.47 -3.40
N LEU A 112 5.63 4.12 -2.82
CA LEU A 112 4.31 4.38 -3.41
C LEU A 112 3.44 5.27 -2.51
N ILE A 113 3.17 4.84 -1.27
CA ILE A 113 2.19 5.51 -0.41
C ILE A 113 2.64 6.94 -0.07
N LYS A 114 3.81 7.10 0.54
CA LYS A 114 4.33 8.42 0.94
C LYS A 114 4.48 9.40 -0.23
N PRO A 115 5.07 9.03 -1.39
CA PRO A 115 5.16 9.93 -2.54
C PRO A 115 3.79 10.37 -3.04
N LEU A 116 2.82 9.46 -3.07
CA LEU A 116 1.47 9.76 -3.54
C LEU A 116 0.68 10.64 -2.56
N GLU A 117 0.87 10.45 -1.25
CA GLU A 117 0.36 11.35 -0.21
C GLU A 117 0.94 12.75 -0.34
N ARG A 118 2.26 12.83 -0.52
CA ARG A 118 2.98 14.09 -0.71
C ARG A 118 2.49 14.83 -1.95
N PHE A 119 2.41 14.14 -3.09
CA PHE A 119 1.87 14.69 -4.33
C PHE A 119 0.47 15.25 -4.13
N ARG A 120 -0.42 14.48 -3.50
CA ARG A 120 -1.79 14.91 -3.24
C ARG A 120 -1.86 16.14 -2.33
N LYS A 121 -1.03 16.21 -1.29
CA LYS A 121 -1.02 17.34 -0.35
C LYS A 121 -0.41 18.60 -0.97
N GLU A 122 0.76 18.47 -1.57
CA GLU A 122 1.56 19.60 -2.04
C GLU A 122 1.08 20.13 -3.39
N GLN A 123 0.75 19.24 -4.34
CA GLN A 123 0.38 19.66 -5.69
C GLN A 123 -1.13 19.91 -5.79
N LEU A 124 -1.94 18.94 -5.40
CA LEU A 124 -3.41 19.06 -5.53
C LEU A 124 -4.03 19.93 -4.43
N GLY A 125 -3.49 19.88 -3.21
CA GLY A 125 -3.93 20.73 -2.11
C GLY A 125 -3.64 22.21 -2.34
N ALA A 126 -2.44 22.56 -2.81
CA ALA A 126 -2.07 23.95 -3.08
C ALA A 126 -2.95 24.60 -4.16
N VAL A 127 -3.28 23.85 -5.23
CA VAL A 127 -4.17 24.35 -6.29
C VAL A 127 -5.56 24.67 -5.75
N LYS A 128 -6.11 23.88 -4.82
CA LYS A 128 -7.41 24.16 -4.20
C LYS A 128 -7.40 25.44 -3.37
N GLU A 129 -6.34 25.69 -2.61
CA GLU A 129 -6.21 26.90 -1.80
C GLU A 129 -6.00 28.15 -2.66
N LEU A 130 -5.24 28.06 -3.75
CA LEU A 130 -5.10 29.15 -4.72
C LEU A 130 -6.43 29.52 -5.39
N LYS A 131 -7.29 28.53 -5.69
CA LYS A 131 -8.64 28.79 -6.22
C LYS A 131 -9.53 29.50 -5.22
N LYS A 132 -9.46 29.14 -3.93
CA LYS A 132 -10.25 29.80 -2.87
C LYS A 132 -9.87 31.26 -2.68
N LYS A 133 -8.59 31.60 -2.77
CA LYS A 133 -8.10 32.99 -2.66
C LYS A 133 -8.49 33.90 -3.85
N LYS A 134 -8.96 33.32 -4.96
CA LYS A 134 -9.38 34.03 -6.17
C LYS A 134 -10.91 34.15 -6.33
N LYS A 135 -11.67 33.54 -5.43
CA LYS A 135 -13.12 33.71 -5.30
C LYS A 135 -13.43 34.75 -4.23
#